data_AF-X1NEC3-F1
#
_entry.id   AF-X1NEC3-F1
#
_cell.length_a   1.000
_cell.length_b   1.000
_cell.length_c   1.000
_cell.angle_alpha   90.00
_cell.angle_beta   90.00
_cell.angle_gamma   90.00
#
_symmetry.space_group_name_H-M   'P 1'
#
loop_
_entity.id
_entity.type
_entity.pdbx_description
1 polymer ?
#
loop_
_entity_poly.entity_id
_entity_poly.type
_entity_poly.pdbx_seq_one_letter_code
_entity_poly.pdbx_strand_id
1 'polypeptide(L)'
;SKQEQKDLIKRYQEYGQLLKKYVIDVSLLVNQAIEEDKKILFEGAQGTLLDIDHGTFPYVTSSNPVAGGACIGAGVGPTKIDKVLGITKAYTTRVGSGPFPTEIEGKLGEYIRQKGGEFGATTGRPRRCGWFDAVVVNYAV
;
A
#
# COMPACT_ATOMS: atom_id res chain seq x y z
N SER A 1 -31.55 -9.43 0.12
CA SER A 1 -32.77 -10.04 0.72
C SER A 1 -32.55 -10.29 2.21
N LYS A 2 -33.61 -10.48 3.01
CA LYS A 2 -33.47 -10.83 4.45
C LYS A 2 -32.70 -12.16 4.66
N GLN A 3 -32.78 -13.08 3.71
CA GLN A 3 -32.07 -14.35 3.77
C GLN A 3 -30.56 -14.16 3.56
N GLU A 4 -30.16 -13.39 2.55
CA GLU A 4 -28.73 -13.07 2.31
C GLU A 4 -28.07 -12.40 3.51
N GLN A 5 -28.78 -11.52 4.22
CA GLN A 5 -28.28 -10.90 5.44
C GLN A 5 -28.02 -11.93 6.55
N LYS A 6 -28.93 -12.89 6.75
CA LYS A 6 -28.74 -13.96 7.75
C LYS A 6 -27.56 -14.85 7.41
N ASP A 7 -27.42 -15.22 6.13
CA ASP A 7 -26.32 -16.05 5.66
C ASP A 7 -24.97 -15.32 5.80
N LEU A 8 -24.94 -14.03 5.52
CA LEU A 8 -23.77 -13.18 5.73
C LEU A 8 -23.37 -13.12 7.20
N ILE A 9 -24.33 -12.86 8.11
CA ILE A 9 -24.08 -12.81 9.55
C ILE A 9 -23.51 -14.14 10.03
N LYS A 10 -24.13 -15.26 9.65
CA LYS A 10 -23.66 -16.60 10.03
C LYS A 10 -22.22 -16.84 9.57
N ARG A 11 -21.90 -16.51 8.32
CA ARG A 11 -20.55 -16.66 7.78
C ARG A 11 -19.51 -15.83 8.55
N TYR A 12 -19.83 -14.58 8.88
CA TYR A 12 -18.91 -13.73 9.64
C TYR A 12 -18.77 -14.17 11.11
N GLN A 13 -19.79 -14.79 11.70
CA GLN A 13 -19.67 -15.42 13.01
C GLN A 13 -18.69 -16.60 12.98
N GLU A 14 -18.75 -17.44 11.95
CA GLU A 14 -17.80 -18.54 11.75
C GLU A 14 -16.36 -18.01 11.58
N TYR A 15 -16.17 -16.97 10.77
CA TYR A 15 -14.87 -16.29 10.67
C TYR A 15 -14.41 -15.69 11.99
N GLY A 16 -15.32 -15.07 12.75
CA GLY A 16 -15.04 -14.54 14.08
C GLY A 16 -14.51 -15.61 15.03
N GLN A 17 -15.10 -16.80 15.05
CA GLN A 17 -14.60 -17.92 15.87
C GLN A 17 -13.20 -18.37 15.46
N LEU A 18 -12.93 -18.45 14.16
CA LEU A 18 -11.61 -18.83 13.64
C LEU A 18 -10.53 -17.79 13.96
N LEU A 19 -10.87 -16.50 13.83
CA LEU A 19 -9.94 -15.39 14.00
C LEU A 19 -9.75 -14.98 15.46
N LYS A 20 -10.67 -15.35 16.37
CA LYS A 20 -10.68 -14.93 17.79
C LYS A 20 -9.33 -15.07 18.48
N LYS A 21 -8.60 -16.17 18.21
CA LYS A 21 -7.29 -16.44 18.83
C LYS A 21 -6.15 -15.53 18.37
N TYR A 22 -6.34 -14.77 17.30
CA TYR A 22 -5.35 -13.83 16.76
C TYR A 22 -5.66 -12.36 17.11
N VAL A 23 -6.83 -12.09 17.70
CA VAL A 23 -7.22 -10.72 18.10
C VAL A 23 -6.51 -10.36 19.40
N ILE A 24 -5.68 -9.32 19.34
CA ILE A 24 -4.87 -8.82 20.46
C ILE A 24 -4.79 -7.29 20.41
N ASP A 25 -4.32 -6.67 21.50
CA ASP A 25 -3.94 -5.26 21.50
C ASP A 25 -2.59 -5.10 20.78
N VAL A 26 -2.66 -4.77 19.49
CA VAL A 26 -1.48 -4.62 18.64
C VAL A 26 -0.62 -3.44 19.08
N SER A 27 -1.24 -2.33 19.48
CA SER A 27 -0.51 -1.14 19.93
C SER A 27 0.33 -1.47 21.18
N LEU A 28 -0.25 -2.19 22.14
CA LEU A 28 0.49 -2.65 23.32
C LEU A 28 1.65 -3.59 22.95
N LEU A 29 1.36 -4.62 22.13
CA LEU A 29 2.37 -5.60 21.69
C LEU A 29 3.58 -4.92 21.03
N VAL A 30 3.31 -4.02 20.08
CA VAL A 30 4.36 -3.33 19.32
C VAL A 30 5.16 -2.41 20.23
N ASN A 31 4.51 -1.65 21.13
CA ASN A 31 5.23 -0.77 22.05
C ASN A 31 6.08 -1.55 23.07
N GLN A 32 5.60 -2.69 23.59
CA GLN A 32 6.41 -3.57 24.44
C GLN A 32 7.62 -4.12 23.68
N ALA A 33 7.44 -4.53 22.42
CA ALA A 33 8.55 -4.99 21.60
C ALA A 33 9.60 -3.87 21.37
N ILE A 34 9.17 -2.61 21.22
CA ILE A 34 10.08 -1.47 21.15
C ILE A 34 10.84 -1.27 22.47
N GLU A 35 10.16 -1.35 23.61
CA GLU A 35 10.78 -1.24 24.94
C GLU A 35 11.79 -2.36 25.23
N GLU A 36 11.58 -3.53 24.66
CA GLU A 36 12.49 -4.68 24.70
C GLU A 36 13.62 -4.61 23.64
N ASP A 37 13.79 -3.48 22.93
CA ASP A 37 14.75 -3.28 21.82
C ASP A 37 14.67 -4.34 20.71
N LYS A 38 13.48 -4.89 20.46
CA LYS A 38 13.27 -5.79 19.33
C LYS A 38 13.29 -5.01 18.02
N LYS A 39 13.75 -5.68 16.96
CA LYS A 39 13.71 -5.12 15.60
C LYS A 39 12.35 -5.38 14.97
N ILE A 40 11.70 -4.30 14.57
CA ILE A 40 10.35 -4.29 14.01
C ILE A 40 10.42 -3.71 12.60
N LEU A 41 9.76 -4.36 11.66
CA LEU A 41 9.62 -3.87 10.29
C LEU A 41 8.14 -3.58 10.01
N PHE A 42 7.84 -2.33 9.68
CA PHE A 42 6.53 -1.93 9.18
C PHE A 42 6.54 -2.04 7.65
N GLU A 43 5.71 -2.93 7.10
CA GLU A 43 5.55 -3.08 5.66
C GLU A 43 4.42 -2.17 5.15
N GLY A 44 4.77 -1.17 4.35
CA GLY A 44 3.79 -0.31 3.69
C GLY A 44 3.14 -1.00 2.50
N ALA A 45 1.83 -0.84 2.34
CA ALA A 45 1.14 -1.22 1.12
C ALA A 45 1.03 -0.03 0.16
N GLN A 46 0.95 -0.29 -1.14
CA GLN A 46 0.79 0.72 -2.19
C GLN A 46 2.01 1.64 -2.29
N GLY A 47 1.84 2.91 -2.66
CA GLY A 47 2.94 3.87 -2.75
C GLY A 47 2.47 5.30 -2.52
N THR A 48 3.39 6.19 -2.13
CA THR A 48 3.13 7.57 -1.70
C THR A 48 2.21 8.37 -2.63
N LEU A 49 2.33 8.21 -3.94
CA LEU A 49 1.52 8.96 -4.91
C LEU A 49 0.07 8.45 -5.05
N LEU A 50 -0.27 7.38 -4.33
CA LEU A 50 -1.64 6.92 -4.12
C LEU A 50 -2.19 7.37 -2.77
N ASP A 51 -1.48 8.18 -2.01
CA ASP A 51 -1.98 8.72 -0.75
C ASP A 51 -3.18 9.64 -0.94
N ILE A 52 -4.14 9.57 -0.02
CA ILE A 52 -5.39 10.34 -0.11
C ILE A 52 -5.14 11.86 -0.09
N ASP A 53 -4.14 12.32 0.66
CA ASP A 53 -3.80 13.74 0.84
C ASP A 53 -2.64 14.16 -0.06
N HIS A 54 -1.62 13.30 -0.18
CA HIS A 54 -0.36 13.61 -0.84
C HIS A 54 -0.22 13.01 -2.24
N GLY A 55 -1.21 12.22 -2.67
CA GLY A 55 -1.21 11.58 -3.98
C GLY A 55 -1.82 12.42 -5.08
N THR A 56 -1.96 11.80 -6.26
CA THR A 56 -2.58 12.44 -7.43
C THR A 56 -4.11 12.45 -7.34
N PHE A 57 -4.69 13.12 -6.33
CA PHE A 57 -6.14 13.18 -6.11
C PHE A 57 -6.87 13.65 -7.39
N PRO A 58 -8.02 13.04 -7.78
CA PRO A 58 -8.79 12.00 -7.06
C PRO A 58 -8.34 10.55 -7.37
N TYR A 59 -7.24 10.37 -8.08
CA TYR A 59 -6.76 9.07 -8.54
C TYR A 59 -5.83 8.40 -7.52
N VAL A 60 -6.34 8.26 -6.31
CA VAL A 60 -5.62 7.84 -5.10
C VAL A 60 -6.36 6.69 -4.42
N THR A 61 -5.77 6.13 -3.38
CA THR A 61 -6.48 5.24 -2.46
C THR A 61 -7.17 6.03 -1.37
N SER A 62 -7.95 5.34 -0.53
CA SER A 62 -8.71 5.94 0.56
C SER A 62 -7.95 5.91 1.90
N SER A 63 -6.63 5.75 1.87
CA SER A 63 -5.77 5.64 3.04
C SER A 63 -4.44 6.38 2.81
N ASN A 64 -3.56 6.33 3.82
CA ASN A 64 -2.28 7.03 3.81
C ASN A 64 -1.07 6.07 3.70
N PRO A 65 -0.67 5.63 2.48
CA PRO A 65 0.52 4.85 2.18
C PRO A 65 1.81 5.71 2.21
N VAL A 66 1.93 6.55 3.24
CA VAL A 66 3.16 7.28 3.60
C VAL A 66 3.73 6.71 4.89
N ALA A 67 5.00 7.01 5.19
CA ALA A 67 5.67 6.48 6.39
C ALA A 67 4.91 6.83 7.70
N GLY A 68 4.29 8.01 7.77
CA GLY A 68 3.45 8.41 8.90
C GLY A 68 2.23 7.50 9.12
N GLY A 69 1.77 6.81 8.08
CA GLY A 69 0.71 5.80 8.14
C GLY A 69 1.04 4.65 9.11
N ALA A 70 2.32 4.30 9.28
CA ALA A 70 2.74 3.28 10.23
C ALA A 70 2.44 3.69 11.68
N CYS A 71 2.62 4.97 12.03
CA CYS A 71 2.38 5.48 13.38
C CYS A 71 0.91 5.37 13.76
N ILE A 72 0.03 5.90 12.90
CA ILE A 72 -1.43 5.87 13.11
C ILE A 72 -2.00 4.45 13.00
N GLY A 73 -1.45 3.60 12.11
CA GLY A 73 -1.94 2.26 11.86
C GLY A 73 -1.54 1.23 12.91
N ALA A 74 -0.37 1.40 13.53
CA ALA A 74 0.16 0.47 14.54
C ALA A 74 0.14 1.03 15.97
N GLY A 75 -0.29 2.27 16.19
CA GLY A 75 -0.33 2.89 17.51
C GLY A 75 1.05 3.21 18.08
N VAL A 76 1.99 3.63 17.22
CA VAL A 76 3.37 3.93 17.59
C VAL A 76 3.62 5.44 17.48
N GLY A 77 4.28 6.00 18.50
CA GLY A 77 4.66 7.42 18.48
C GLY A 77 5.68 7.71 17.38
N PRO A 78 5.61 8.85 16.67
CA PRO A 78 6.51 9.17 15.57
C PRO A 78 7.99 9.24 15.99
N THR A 79 8.26 9.53 17.26
CA THR A 79 9.62 9.55 17.84
C THR A 79 10.24 8.16 17.98
N LYS A 80 9.47 7.08 17.78
CA LYS A 80 9.93 5.68 17.87
C LYS A 80 10.24 5.06 16.49
N ILE A 81 10.19 5.85 15.41
CA ILE A 81 10.56 5.39 14.07
C ILE A 81 12.03 5.75 13.81
N ASP A 82 12.89 4.74 13.72
CA ASP A 82 14.34 4.95 13.54
C ASP A 82 14.71 5.31 12.09
N LYS A 83 14.10 4.60 11.13
CA LYS A 83 14.45 4.67 9.71
C LYS A 83 13.24 4.45 8.82
N VAL A 84 13.22 5.14 7.70
CA VAL A 84 12.26 4.94 6.60
C VAL A 84 13.03 4.53 5.36
N LEU A 85 12.66 3.39 4.77
CA LEU A 85 13.25 2.89 3.53
C LEU A 85 12.26 3.06 2.38
N GLY A 86 12.56 4.00 1.46
CA GLY A 86 11.79 4.18 0.23
C GLY A 86 12.15 3.14 -0.83
N ILE A 87 11.14 2.48 -1.40
CA ILE A 87 11.32 1.54 -2.52
C ILE A 87 10.93 2.23 -3.81
N THR A 88 11.90 2.44 -4.70
CA THR A 88 11.67 3.00 -6.03
C THR A 88 12.05 2.01 -7.11
N LYS A 89 11.30 2.02 -8.22
CA LYS A 89 11.59 1.19 -9.38
C LYS A 89 12.47 1.98 -10.36
N ALA A 90 13.24 1.27 -11.16
CA ALA A 90 14.07 1.88 -12.22
C ALA A 90 13.25 2.57 -13.33
N TYR A 91 11.93 2.36 -13.35
CA TYR A 91 10.95 2.99 -14.24
C TYR A 91 9.62 3.13 -13.50
N THR A 92 8.77 4.05 -13.94
CA THR A 92 7.51 4.32 -13.26
C THR A 92 6.40 3.43 -13.83
N THR A 93 5.50 2.97 -12.97
CA THR A 93 4.31 2.21 -13.40
C THR A 93 3.06 2.68 -12.67
N ARG A 94 1.94 2.73 -13.38
CA ARG A 94 0.63 3.10 -12.82
C ARG A 94 -0.44 2.10 -13.25
N VAL A 95 -1.32 1.72 -12.33
CA VAL A 95 -2.53 0.95 -12.65
C VAL A 95 -3.74 1.88 -12.58
N GLY A 96 -4.64 1.77 -13.56
CA GLY A 96 -5.82 2.62 -13.66
C GLY A 96 -5.58 4.00 -14.29
N SER A 97 -6.57 4.88 -14.15
CA SER A 97 -6.56 6.23 -14.68
C SER A 97 -5.73 7.19 -13.81
N GLY A 98 -5.60 8.43 -14.29
CA GLY A 98 -4.90 9.52 -13.61
C GLY A 98 -3.65 10.00 -14.35
N PRO A 99 -3.06 11.11 -13.90
CA PRO A 99 -1.93 11.73 -14.57
C PRO A 99 -0.71 10.80 -14.53
N PHE A 100 0.02 10.78 -15.65
CA PHE A 100 1.27 10.05 -15.77
C PHE A 100 2.19 10.76 -16.77
N PRO A 101 2.91 11.82 -16.33
CA PRO A 101 3.69 12.67 -17.23
C PRO A 101 4.76 11.94 -18.04
N THR A 102 5.36 10.90 -17.46
CA THR A 102 6.43 10.12 -18.10
C THR A 102 5.94 8.86 -18.81
N GLU A 103 4.63 8.70 -19.01
CA GLU A 103 4.09 7.52 -19.69
C GLU A 103 4.70 7.34 -21.09
N ILE A 104 5.07 6.10 -21.40
CA ILE A 104 5.56 5.71 -22.71
C ILE A 104 4.45 4.94 -23.42
N GLU A 105 3.93 5.53 -24.49
CA GLU A 105 2.95 4.87 -25.35
C GLU A 105 3.63 4.00 -26.43
N GLY A 106 2.85 3.08 -27.03
CA GLY A 106 3.30 2.27 -28.15
C GLY A 106 4.27 1.14 -27.78
N LYS A 107 5.13 0.77 -28.74
CA LYS A 107 5.94 -0.47 -28.68
C LYS A 107 6.90 -0.52 -27.49
N LEU A 108 7.51 0.60 -27.12
CA LEU A 108 8.47 0.64 -26.02
C LEU A 108 7.79 0.45 -24.64
N GLY A 109 6.63 1.09 -24.44
CA GLY A 109 5.85 0.91 -23.20
C GLY A 109 5.37 -0.54 -23.04
N GLU A 110 4.94 -1.18 -24.13
CA GLU A 110 4.56 -2.59 -24.14
C GLU A 110 5.77 -3.51 -23.87
N TYR A 111 6.92 -3.21 -24.46
CA TYR A 111 8.16 -3.96 -24.19
C TYR A 111 8.53 -3.92 -22.70
N ILE A 112 8.52 -2.73 -22.08
CA ILE A 112 8.81 -2.58 -20.64
C ILE A 112 7.78 -3.34 -19.81
N ARG A 113 6.49 -3.23 -20.15
CA ARG A 113 5.42 -3.96 -19.46
C ARG A 113 5.65 -5.46 -19.47
N GLN A 114 5.96 -6.04 -20.63
CA GLN A 114 6.19 -7.47 -20.76
C GLN A 114 7.45 -7.92 -20.02
N LYS A 115 8.56 -7.18 -20.16
CA LYS A 115 9.82 -7.54 -19.49
C LYS A 115 9.77 -7.38 -17.97
N GLY A 116 9.04 -6.39 -17.48
CA GLY A 116 8.84 -6.15 -16.05
C GLY A 116 7.73 -7.00 -15.41
N GLY A 117 6.98 -7.78 -16.19
CA GLY A 117 5.82 -8.52 -15.69
C GLY A 117 4.74 -7.58 -15.12
N GLU A 118 4.53 -6.42 -15.74
CA GLU A 118 3.72 -5.32 -15.19
C GLU A 118 2.21 -5.52 -15.38
N PHE A 119 1.71 -6.58 -14.78
CA PHE A 119 0.30 -6.93 -14.71
C PHE A 119 -0.14 -6.94 -13.25
N GLY A 120 -1.33 -6.41 -12.98
CA GLY A 120 -1.85 -6.34 -11.61
C GLY A 120 -1.94 -7.73 -10.99
N ALA A 121 -1.32 -7.94 -9.82
CA ALA A 121 -1.24 -9.24 -9.15
C ALA A 121 -2.62 -9.87 -8.85
N THR A 122 -3.65 -9.05 -8.65
CA THR A 122 -5.02 -9.51 -8.36
C THR A 122 -5.91 -9.55 -9.59
N THR A 123 -5.86 -8.52 -10.44
CA THR A 123 -6.85 -8.32 -11.53
C THR A 123 -6.31 -8.68 -12.91
N GLY A 124 -5.00 -8.94 -13.04
CA GLY A 124 -4.32 -9.11 -14.33
C GLY A 124 -4.29 -7.84 -15.19
N ARG A 125 -4.77 -6.69 -14.69
CA ARG A 125 -4.85 -5.46 -15.48
C ARG A 125 -3.45 -4.99 -15.87
N PRO A 126 -3.21 -4.67 -17.15
CA PRO A 126 -1.92 -4.16 -17.59
C PRO A 126 -1.65 -2.81 -16.93
N ARG A 127 -0.42 -2.61 -16.43
CA ARG A 127 0.00 -1.31 -15.92
C ARG A 127 0.46 -0.44 -17.08
N ARG A 128 0.14 0.84 -16.99
CA ARG A 128 0.80 1.90 -17.75
C ARG A 128 2.26 1.94 -17.30
N CYS A 129 3.18 2.07 -18.24
CA CYS A 129 4.63 2.07 -17.98
C CYS A 129 5.22 3.38 -18.51
N GLY A 130 6.21 3.92 -17.82
CA GLY A 130 6.80 5.21 -18.14
C GLY A 130 8.24 5.31 -17.69
N TRP A 131 8.93 6.36 -18.10
CA TRP A 131 10.29 6.63 -17.63
C TRP A 131 10.32 6.85 -16.12
N PHE A 132 11.49 6.62 -15.52
CA PHE A 132 11.77 7.06 -14.16
C PHE A 132 11.45 8.55 -14.03
N ASP A 133 10.66 8.90 -13.00
CA ASP A 133 10.25 10.27 -12.74
C ASP A 133 10.95 10.78 -11.48
N ALA A 134 12.07 11.47 -11.70
CA ALA A 134 12.87 12.02 -10.61
C ALA A 134 12.13 13.10 -9.80
N VAL A 135 11.18 13.81 -10.42
CA VAL A 135 10.39 14.85 -9.74
C VAL A 135 9.42 14.19 -8.77
N VAL A 136 8.75 13.12 -9.19
CA VAL A 136 7.88 12.32 -8.33
C VAL A 136 8.67 11.67 -7.19
N VAL A 137 9.86 11.13 -7.47
CA VAL A 137 10.69 10.54 -6.42
C VAL A 137 11.16 11.60 -5.43
N ASN A 138 11.60 12.77 -5.91
CA ASN A 138 12.02 13.87 -5.03
C ASN A 138 10.86 14.39 -4.16
N TYR A 139 9.62 14.37 -4.64
CA TYR A 139 8.45 14.73 -3.84
C TYR A 139 8.16 13.70 -2.73
N ALA A 140 8.47 12.43 -2.95
CA ALA A 140 8.20 11.35 -2.01
C ALA A 140 9.29 11.17 -0.94
N VAL A 141 10.44 11.86 -1.08
CA VAL A 141 11.58 11.86 -0.15
C VAL A 141 11.49 13.05 0.79
#